data_AF-A0A0F9L7J8-F1
#
_entry.id   AF-A0A0F9L7J8-F1
#
_cell.length_a   1.000
_cell.length_b   1.000
_cell.length_c   1.000
_cell.angle_alpha   90.00
_cell.angle_beta   90.00
_cell.angle_gamma   90.00
#
_symmetry.space_group_name_H-M   'P 1'
#
loop_
_entity.id
_entity.type
_entity.pdbx_description
1 polymer ?
#
loop_
_entity_poly.entity_id
_entity_poly.type
_entity_poly.pdbx_seq_one_letter_code
_entity_poly.pdbx_strand_id
1 'polypeptide(L)'
;MQPLFKRNIIFFDPPFILISLFVPFYNRYYFNCIKLIIFNKILRYFEDFKLTINKFYNIFYDYRLFIFSLHEEEPLKEKFIKFLLSFNFLSNRILGSLTMRLTEQIQLPLNKRLSYLCHLAKNLFNLANYYVRQELFYLESWLRYHDLWYMLKNKTAYQQLPSQTAQQVLKLVDHNWKSFFRAMAEWKCHPEKFLNRPKPPKYKTKNGEYTLIFTNQQCHIREGYLYFPKKTSLSPIKTRIQEPLHQVRIIPEGLYYLLEIIYEKQQVDLGLNKGRIVGIDIGLNNIVTLVNNAGLQPAIIKGGVVKSVNQFYNKRIAHYRSKKDKQKIPFETKQLKRLTQKRNNLIKDKFHKISRSIINYCMEHDFGSIIIGYNPLWKQKIKLGKKTTQQFVQLPFRMLIHYISYKAELIGIEVRIYEESYTSICSFLDQEPIQKHSRYSGRRISRGLFQSQNGTLINADVNAGYNIIRKALPNAPWVDGIEGVGFHPYCLTFSKGVRMTE
;
A
#
# COMPACT_ATOMS: atom_id res chain seq x y z
N MET A 1 -34.28 5.57 -57.63
CA MET A 1 -35.10 5.53 -56.39
C MET A 1 -34.93 4.16 -55.75
N GLN A 2 -34.58 4.08 -54.46
CA GLN A 2 -34.73 2.88 -53.63
C GLN A 2 -36.22 2.45 -53.58
N PRO A 3 -36.64 1.22 -53.14
CA PRO A 3 -35.99 0.32 -52.16
C PRO A 3 -36.15 -1.22 -52.40
N LEU A 4 -35.79 -2.00 -51.36
CA LEU A 4 -36.12 -3.40 -51.03
C LEU A 4 -35.21 -4.53 -51.57
N PHE A 5 -34.36 -5.06 -50.68
CA PHE A 5 -34.19 -6.52 -50.55
C PHE A 5 -34.02 -6.91 -49.07
N LYS A 6 -35.00 -7.64 -48.54
CA LYS A 6 -34.86 -8.54 -47.39
C LYS A 6 -33.81 -9.60 -47.73
N ARG A 7 -32.98 -10.01 -46.76
CA ARG A 7 -32.51 -11.40 -46.66
C ARG A 7 -32.20 -11.76 -45.20
N ASN A 8 -32.97 -12.72 -44.71
CA ASN A 8 -32.66 -13.57 -43.56
C ASN A 8 -31.32 -14.27 -43.80
N ILE A 9 -30.50 -14.42 -42.76
CA ILE A 9 -29.44 -15.43 -42.73
C ILE A 9 -29.59 -16.24 -41.44
N ILE A 10 -29.88 -17.52 -41.65
CA ILE A 10 -29.99 -18.64 -40.72
C ILE A 10 -28.58 -19.26 -40.55
N PHE A 11 -28.38 -19.86 -39.39
CA PHE A 11 -27.20 -20.59 -38.90
C PHE A 11 -26.52 -21.56 -39.88
N PHE A 12 -25.20 -21.70 -39.74
CA PHE A 12 -24.44 -22.92 -39.99
C PHE A 12 -23.35 -23.09 -38.90
N ASP A 13 -23.53 -24.07 -38.02
CA ASP A 13 -22.44 -24.97 -37.58
C ASP A 13 -22.28 -26.03 -38.70
N PRO A 14 -21.11 -26.69 -38.96
CA PRO A 14 -20.47 -27.62 -38.01
C PRO A 14 -18.93 -27.81 -38.25
N PRO A 15 -18.25 -28.94 -37.92
CA PRO A 15 -17.67 -29.33 -36.63
C PRO A 15 -16.15 -29.67 -36.69
N PHE A 16 -15.58 -30.05 -35.53
CA PHE A 16 -14.27 -30.69 -35.29
C PHE A 16 -13.79 -31.68 -36.38
N ILE A 17 -12.46 -31.86 -36.54
CA ILE A 17 -11.74 -33.18 -36.48
C ILE A 17 -10.22 -33.10 -36.86
N LEU A 18 -9.40 -33.82 -36.08
CA LEU A 18 -8.05 -34.40 -36.34
C LEU A 18 -6.82 -33.51 -36.62
N ILE A 19 -6.01 -33.26 -35.58
CA ILE A 19 -4.55 -33.58 -35.62
C ILE A 19 -4.15 -34.14 -34.24
N SER A 20 -4.63 -35.33 -33.95
CA SER A 20 -3.99 -36.26 -33.01
C SER A 20 -4.16 -37.65 -33.61
N LEU A 21 -3.17 -38.07 -34.40
CA LEU A 21 -2.72 -39.45 -34.66
C LEU A 21 -1.86 -39.44 -35.94
N PHE A 22 -0.74 -40.16 -35.88
CA PHE A 22 0.32 -40.32 -36.89
C PHE A 22 1.41 -39.24 -36.96
N VAL A 23 2.47 -39.48 -36.16
CA VAL A 23 3.84 -39.22 -36.60
C VAL A 23 4.24 -40.43 -37.47
N PRO A 24 4.76 -40.21 -38.70
CA PRO A 24 6.18 -40.48 -38.87
C PRO A 24 6.89 -39.40 -39.71
N PHE A 25 8.08 -39.02 -39.23
CA PHE A 25 9.19 -38.44 -40.00
C PHE A 25 8.83 -37.35 -41.03
N TYR A 26 8.98 -36.06 -40.69
CA TYR A 26 9.64 -35.09 -41.59
C TYR A 26 10.05 -33.80 -40.82
N ASN A 27 11.37 -33.57 -40.81
CA ASN A 27 12.16 -32.40 -40.42
C ASN A 27 11.59 -31.28 -39.52
N ARG A 28 12.10 -31.23 -38.28
CA ARG A 28 11.90 -30.20 -37.23
C ARG A 28 12.26 -28.77 -37.66
N TYR A 29 13.08 -28.62 -38.71
CA TYR A 29 13.54 -27.34 -39.23
C TYR A 29 12.47 -26.58 -40.03
N TYR A 30 11.70 -27.30 -40.86
CA TYR A 30 10.64 -26.71 -41.70
C TYR A 30 9.47 -26.18 -40.84
N PHE A 31 9.17 -26.85 -39.73
CA PHE A 31 8.12 -26.47 -38.80
C PHE A 31 8.45 -25.17 -38.02
N ASN A 32 9.72 -24.92 -37.73
CA ASN A 32 10.16 -23.69 -37.07
C ASN A 32 10.18 -22.49 -38.04
N CYS A 33 10.54 -22.70 -39.31
CA CYS A 33 10.46 -21.65 -40.33
C CYS A 33 9.02 -21.19 -40.60
N ILE A 34 8.06 -22.13 -40.69
CA ILE A 34 6.64 -21.82 -40.86
C ILE A 34 6.09 -21.04 -39.64
N LYS A 35 6.50 -21.41 -38.42
CA LYS A 35 6.12 -20.69 -37.19
C LYS A 35 6.67 -19.26 -37.16
N LEU A 36 7.91 -19.04 -37.57
CA LEU A 36 8.52 -17.71 -37.61
C LEU A 36 7.87 -16.81 -38.67
N ILE A 37 7.50 -17.37 -39.83
CA ILE A 37 6.82 -16.66 -40.92
C ILE A 37 5.40 -16.25 -40.50
N ILE A 38 4.67 -17.13 -39.81
CA ILE A 38 3.35 -16.81 -39.26
C ILE A 38 3.47 -15.74 -38.18
N PHE A 39 4.45 -15.84 -37.28
CA PHE A 39 4.69 -14.85 -36.22
C PHE A 39 5.04 -13.46 -36.78
N ASN A 40 5.88 -13.39 -37.82
CA ASN A 40 6.24 -12.12 -38.47
C ASN A 40 5.08 -11.52 -39.29
N LYS A 41 4.24 -12.34 -39.93
CA LYS A 41 3.01 -11.87 -40.58
C LYS A 41 2.02 -11.30 -39.57
N ILE A 42 1.88 -11.93 -38.41
CA ILE A 42 1.02 -11.49 -37.31
C ILE A 42 1.53 -10.17 -36.71
N LEU A 43 2.85 -10.02 -36.51
CA LEU A 43 3.48 -8.77 -36.07
C LEU A 43 3.23 -7.61 -37.04
N ARG A 44 3.34 -7.84 -38.36
CA ARG A 44 2.97 -6.83 -39.37
C ARG A 44 1.48 -6.48 -39.33
N TYR A 45 0.62 -7.48 -39.15
CA TYR A 45 -0.82 -7.28 -39.00
C TYR A 45 -1.18 -6.46 -37.73
N PHE A 46 -0.33 -6.50 -36.71
CA PHE A 46 -0.47 -5.75 -35.45
C PHE A 46 0.04 -4.31 -35.52
N GLU A 47 0.96 -3.97 -36.41
CA GLU A 47 1.37 -2.57 -36.66
C GLU A 47 0.28 -1.78 -37.40
N ASP A 48 -0.48 -2.45 -38.27
CA ASP A 48 -1.51 -1.79 -39.09
C ASP A 48 -2.86 -1.55 -38.36
N PHE A 49 -3.13 -2.23 -37.24
CA PHE A 49 -4.45 -2.19 -36.57
C PHE A 49 -4.48 -1.37 -35.26
N LYS A 50 -4.36 -0.04 -35.40
CA LYS A 50 -4.85 0.90 -34.37
C LYS A 50 -6.38 1.01 -34.47
N LEU A 51 -7.12 0.15 -33.76
CA LEU A 51 -8.45 0.42 -33.16
C LEU A 51 -9.16 -0.91 -32.86
N THR A 52 -9.28 -1.25 -31.57
CA THR A 52 -10.49 -1.71 -30.84
C THR A 52 -10.07 -2.59 -29.65
N ILE A 53 -10.09 -2.01 -28.44
CA ILE A 53 -9.46 -2.54 -27.22
C ILE A 53 -10.18 -3.79 -26.64
N ASN A 54 -11.48 -3.97 -26.88
CA ASN A 54 -12.24 -5.05 -26.24
C ASN A 54 -12.08 -6.44 -26.90
N LYS A 55 -11.79 -6.52 -28.21
CA LYS A 55 -11.42 -7.80 -28.84
C LYS A 55 -9.99 -8.22 -28.50
N PHE A 56 -9.13 -7.27 -28.16
CA PHE A 56 -7.73 -7.49 -27.84
C PHE A 56 -7.54 -8.31 -26.55
N TYR A 57 -8.32 -8.04 -25.49
CA TYR A 57 -8.10 -8.66 -24.18
C TYR A 57 -8.30 -10.19 -24.16
N ASN A 58 -9.29 -10.68 -24.90
CA ASN A 58 -9.59 -12.12 -24.97
C ASN A 58 -8.56 -12.86 -25.85
N ILE A 59 -8.18 -12.29 -27.00
CA ILE A 59 -7.12 -12.85 -27.85
C ILE A 59 -5.78 -12.87 -27.08
N PHE A 60 -5.46 -11.83 -26.30
CA PHE A 60 -4.21 -11.77 -25.55
C PHE A 60 -4.10 -12.80 -24.42
N TYR A 61 -5.21 -13.20 -23.82
CA TYR A 61 -5.22 -14.20 -22.74
C TYR A 61 -4.92 -15.61 -23.27
N ASP A 62 -5.48 -15.94 -24.44
CA ASP A 62 -5.25 -17.22 -25.11
C ASP A 62 -3.80 -17.33 -25.64
N TYR A 63 -3.24 -16.25 -26.18
CA TYR A 63 -1.84 -16.23 -26.64
C TYR A 63 -0.82 -16.26 -25.49
N ARG A 64 -1.17 -15.73 -24.31
CA ARG A 64 -0.33 -15.80 -23.11
C ARG A 64 -0.14 -17.26 -22.66
N LEU A 65 -1.19 -18.08 -22.72
CA LEU A 65 -1.11 -19.52 -22.42
C LEU A 65 -0.29 -20.28 -23.49
N PHE A 66 -0.45 -19.90 -24.77
CA PHE A 66 0.28 -20.51 -25.88
C PHE A 66 1.81 -20.25 -25.81
N ILE A 67 2.25 -19.02 -25.55
CA ILE A 67 3.70 -18.70 -25.47
C ILE A 67 4.36 -19.29 -24.21
N PHE A 68 3.65 -19.35 -23.08
CA PHE A 68 4.19 -20.04 -21.90
C PHE A 68 4.29 -21.56 -22.09
N SER A 69 3.56 -22.14 -23.05
CA SER A 69 3.66 -23.55 -23.43
C SER A 69 4.78 -23.86 -24.43
N LEU A 70 5.35 -22.84 -25.08
CA LEU A 70 6.46 -22.98 -26.02
C LEU A 70 7.79 -22.92 -25.25
N HIS A 71 8.57 -24.00 -25.32
CA HIS A 71 9.97 -24.05 -24.89
C HIS A 71 10.85 -23.22 -25.84
N GLU A 72 10.67 -21.90 -25.87
CA GLU A 72 11.54 -21.00 -26.64
C GLU A 72 12.52 -20.22 -25.75
N GLU A 73 13.63 -19.83 -26.38
CA GLU A 73 14.83 -19.22 -25.79
C GLU A 73 14.52 -17.90 -25.04
N GLU A 74 15.23 -17.70 -23.92
CA GLU A 74 15.20 -16.54 -23.02
C GLU A 74 15.04 -15.15 -23.69
N PRO A 75 15.70 -14.82 -24.83
CA PRO A 75 15.67 -13.47 -25.40
C PRO A 75 14.30 -13.01 -25.90
N LEU A 76 13.47 -13.93 -26.41
CA LEU A 76 12.12 -13.64 -26.90
C LEU A 76 11.15 -13.38 -25.74
N LYS A 77 11.29 -14.14 -24.64
CA LYS A 77 10.53 -13.91 -23.40
C LYS A 77 10.85 -12.54 -22.81
N GLU A 78 12.11 -12.14 -22.82
CA GLU A 78 12.52 -10.83 -22.29
C GLU A 78 11.98 -9.65 -23.13
N LYS A 79 12.04 -9.75 -24.47
CA LYS A 79 11.44 -8.75 -25.37
C LYS A 79 9.92 -8.65 -25.19
N PHE A 80 9.23 -9.77 -25.01
CA PHE A 80 7.78 -9.78 -24.78
C PHE A 80 7.40 -9.23 -23.40
N ILE A 81 8.20 -9.49 -22.35
CA ILE A 81 8.01 -8.88 -21.03
C ILE A 81 8.20 -7.37 -21.11
N LYS A 82 9.23 -6.88 -21.80
CA LYS A 82 9.43 -5.43 -22.02
C LYS A 82 8.25 -4.80 -22.78
N PHE A 83 7.71 -5.50 -23.79
CA PHE A 83 6.51 -5.06 -24.50
C PHE A 83 5.24 -5.07 -23.62
N LEU A 84 5.05 -6.07 -22.76
CA LEU A 84 3.95 -6.11 -21.80
C LEU A 84 4.01 -4.96 -20.78
N LEU A 85 5.22 -4.62 -20.33
CA LEU A 85 5.44 -3.50 -19.43
C LEU A 85 5.16 -2.17 -20.14
N SER A 86 5.59 -2.01 -21.38
CA SER A 86 5.31 -0.80 -22.16
C SER A 86 3.83 -0.69 -22.53
N PHE A 87 3.13 -1.79 -22.85
CA PHE A 87 1.71 -1.81 -23.15
C PHE A 87 0.84 -1.54 -21.91
N ASN A 88 1.17 -2.12 -20.74
CA ASN A 88 0.50 -1.76 -19.48
C ASN A 88 0.75 -0.29 -19.10
N PHE A 89 1.95 0.22 -19.39
CA PHE A 89 2.25 1.63 -19.19
C PHE A 89 1.42 2.51 -20.14
N LEU A 90 1.29 2.11 -21.41
CA LEU A 90 0.52 2.84 -22.41
C LEU A 90 -1.00 2.77 -22.14
N SER A 91 -1.52 1.61 -21.72
CA SER A 91 -2.95 1.44 -21.41
C SER A 91 -3.35 2.26 -20.19
N ASN A 92 -2.51 2.32 -19.16
CA ASN A 92 -2.72 3.19 -17.99
C ASN A 92 -2.63 4.68 -18.31
N ARG A 93 -1.90 5.05 -19.38
CA ARG A 93 -1.76 6.45 -19.82
C ARG A 93 -2.89 6.89 -20.77
N ILE A 94 -3.44 5.95 -21.55
CA ILE A 94 -4.53 6.18 -22.51
C ILE A 94 -5.92 6.12 -21.83
N LEU A 95 -6.08 5.29 -20.79
CA LEU A 95 -7.28 5.26 -19.95
C LEU A 95 -7.19 6.37 -18.89
N GLY A 96 -7.58 7.58 -19.28
CA GLY A 96 -7.68 8.74 -18.39
C GLY A 96 -8.65 8.54 -17.23
N SER A 97 -8.18 7.90 -16.16
CA SER A 97 -8.39 8.28 -14.76
C SER A 97 -7.53 7.35 -13.88
N LEU A 98 -6.42 7.83 -13.35
CA LEU A 98 -5.73 7.14 -12.26
C LEU A 98 -6.64 7.22 -11.02
N THR A 99 -7.48 6.20 -10.82
CA THR A 99 -8.31 6.08 -9.61
C THR A 99 -7.51 5.39 -8.52
N MET A 100 -7.41 6.03 -7.36
CA MET A 100 -6.78 5.45 -6.18
C MET A 100 -7.86 4.92 -5.21
N ARG A 101 -7.57 3.78 -4.55
CA ARG A 101 -8.42 3.27 -3.48
C ARG A 101 -8.06 3.91 -2.15
N LEU A 102 -9.04 4.56 -1.53
CA LEU A 102 -8.93 5.18 -0.22
C LEU A 102 -9.86 4.50 0.77
N THR A 103 -9.58 4.71 2.06
CA THR A 103 -10.37 4.10 3.14
C THR A 103 -10.80 5.15 4.15
N GLU A 104 -12.10 5.27 4.36
CA GLU A 104 -12.65 5.90 5.56
C GLU A 104 -12.76 4.87 6.69
N GLN A 105 -12.39 5.27 7.90
CA GLN A 105 -12.42 4.43 9.09
C GLN A 105 -13.33 5.05 10.15
N ILE A 106 -14.35 4.30 10.57
CA ILE A 106 -15.32 4.70 11.60
C ILE A 106 -15.26 3.70 12.75
N GLN A 107 -15.10 4.18 14.00
CA GLN A 107 -15.15 3.32 15.18
C GLN A 107 -16.59 3.17 15.64
N LEU A 108 -17.15 1.96 15.49
CA LEU A 108 -18.48 1.61 15.93
C LEU A 108 -18.44 1.02 17.35
N PRO A 109 -19.40 1.36 18.22
CA PRO A 109 -19.47 0.78 19.55
C PRO A 109 -19.72 -0.73 19.49
N LEU A 110 -19.51 -1.40 20.62
CA LEU A 110 -19.87 -2.82 20.74
C LEU A 110 -21.36 -2.99 20.45
N ASN A 111 -21.67 -3.90 19.53
CA ASN A 111 -23.03 -4.13 19.06
C ASN A 111 -23.26 -5.65 18.95
N LYS A 112 -24.35 -6.14 19.57
CA LYS A 112 -24.67 -7.57 19.62
C LYS A 112 -24.87 -8.17 18.22
N ARG A 113 -25.47 -7.41 17.30
CA ARG A 113 -25.70 -7.87 15.92
C ARG A 113 -24.41 -7.97 15.12
N LEU A 114 -23.52 -6.97 15.24
CA LEU A 114 -22.18 -7.04 14.64
C LEU A 114 -21.38 -8.22 15.20
N SER A 115 -21.42 -8.41 16.53
CA SER A 115 -20.76 -9.54 17.19
C SER A 115 -21.26 -10.88 16.63
N TYR A 116 -22.58 -11.04 16.52
CA TYR A 116 -23.20 -12.22 15.95
C TYR A 116 -22.73 -12.49 14.51
N LEU A 117 -22.78 -11.48 13.63
CA LEU A 117 -22.35 -11.64 12.22
C LEU A 117 -20.85 -11.97 12.11
N CYS A 118 -19.99 -11.30 12.89
CA CYS A 118 -18.55 -11.58 12.92
C CYS A 118 -18.26 -12.99 13.49
N HIS A 119 -19.10 -13.48 14.41
CA HIS A 119 -19.02 -14.86 14.91
C HIS A 119 -19.43 -15.88 13.84
N LEU A 120 -20.46 -15.61 13.04
CA LEU A 120 -20.84 -16.44 11.89
C LEU A 120 -19.71 -16.51 10.86
N ALA A 121 -19.09 -15.37 10.53
CA ALA A 121 -17.92 -15.33 9.65
C ALA A 121 -16.75 -16.16 10.21
N LYS A 122 -16.53 -16.11 11.52
CA LYS A 122 -15.55 -16.96 12.19
C LYS A 122 -15.86 -18.45 12.06
N ASN A 123 -17.13 -18.85 12.18
CA ASN A 123 -17.54 -20.25 12.03
C ASN A 123 -17.25 -20.76 10.61
N LEU A 124 -17.63 -19.98 9.59
CA LEU A 124 -17.32 -20.31 8.20
C LEU A 124 -15.81 -20.35 7.94
N PHE A 125 -15.05 -19.38 8.47
CA PHE A 125 -13.59 -19.35 8.37
C PHE A 125 -12.97 -20.62 8.96
N ASN A 126 -13.36 -21.02 10.18
CA ASN A 126 -12.82 -22.20 10.84
C ASN A 126 -13.20 -23.49 10.10
N LEU A 127 -14.42 -23.60 9.60
CA LEU A 127 -14.88 -24.74 8.81
C LEU A 127 -14.08 -24.88 7.50
N ALA A 128 -13.94 -23.78 6.75
CA ALA A 128 -13.14 -23.77 5.54
C ALA A 128 -11.65 -24.08 5.82
N ASN A 129 -11.09 -23.47 6.87
CA ASN A 129 -9.71 -23.73 7.28
C ASN A 129 -9.51 -25.18 7.74
N TYR A 130 -10.54 -25.82 8.29
CA TYR A 130 -10.49 -27.23 8.64
C TYR A 130 -10.32 -28.09 7.38
N TYR A 131 -11.17 -27.90 6.36
CA TYR A 131 -11.05 -28.63 5.09
C TYR A 131 -9.68 -28.43 4.43
N VAL A 132 -9.18 -27.19 4.34
CA VAL A 132 -7.84 -26.95 3.76
C VAL A 132 -6.74 -27.68 4.53
N ARG A 133 -6.84 -27.73 5.87
CA ARG A 133 -5.84 -28.42 6.71
C ARG A 133 -5.94 -29.94 6.57
N GLN A 134 -7.14 -30.49 6.50
CA GLN A 134 -7.31 -31.93 6.26
C GLN A 134 -6.70 -32.31 4.91
N GLU A 135 -7.07 -31.61 3.85
CA GLU A 135 -6.53 -31.85 2.52
C GLU A 135 -4.99 -31.76 2.52
N LEU A 136 -4.43 -30.70 3.09
CA LEU A 136 -3.00 -30.46 3.05
C LEU A 136 -2.20 -31.49 3.85
N PHE A 137 -2.70 -31.94 5.00
CA PHE A 137 -1.92 -32.83 5.87
C PHE A 137 -2.16 -34.31 5.59
N TYR A 138 -3.24 -34.68 4.90
CA TYR A 138 -3.54 -36.08 4.57
C TYR A 138 -3.36 -36.40 3.09
N LEU A 139 -3.61 -35.44 2.20
CA LEU A 139 -3.60 -35.64 0.75
C LEU A 139 -2.51 -34.83 0.05
N GLU A 140 -1.72 -34.05 0.81
CA GLU A 140 -0.64 -33.17 0.33
C GLU A 140 -1.10 -32.18 -0.76
N SER A 141 -2.40 -31.90 -0.77
CA SER A 141 -3.08 -31.10 -1.78
C SER A 141 -3.63 -29.81 -1.16
N TRP A 142 -3.84 -28.79 -1.99
CA TRP A 142 -4.28 -27.47 -1.51
C TRP A 142 -5.62 -27.08 -2.15
N LEU A 143 -6.69 -27.21 -1.35
CA LEU A 143 -8.03 -26.72 -1.73
C LEU A 143 -8.02 -25.21 -1.97
N ARG A 144 -8.47 -24.82 -3.17
CA ARG A 144 -8.59 -23.43 -3.57
C ARG A 144 -9.98 -22.91 -3.27
N TYR A 145 -10.14 -21.60 -3.44
CA TYR A 145 -11.41 -20.91 -3.23
C TYR A 145 -12.61 -21.61 -3.93
N HIS A 146 -12.45 -22.05 -5.17
CA HIS A 146 -13.55 -22.63 -5.95
C HIS A 146 -14.03 -23.96 -5.34
N ASP A 147 -13.10 -24.81 -4.93
CA ASP A 147 -13.39 -26.11 -4.29
C ASP A 147 -14.09 -25.88 -2.95
N LEU A 148 -13.53 -24.98 -2.11
CA LEU A 148 -14.13 -24.60 -0.84
C LEU A 148 -15.55 -24.05 -1.02
N TRP A 149 -15.76 -23.21 -2.04
CA TRP A 149 -17.09 -22.68 -2.32
C TRP A 149 -18.07 -23.78 -2.73
N TYR A 150 -17.66 -24.69 -3.61
CA TYR A 150 -18.51 -25.81 -4.05
C TYR A 150 -18.90 -26.73 -2.88
N MET A 151 -17.94 -27.05 -2.00
CA MET A 151 -18.17 -27.89 -0.83
C MET A 151 -19.04 -27.23 0.25
N LEU A 152 -18.90 -25.91 0.42
CA LEU A 152 -19.47 -25.20 1.58
C LEU A 152 -20.75 -24.42 1.27
N LYS A 153 -21.08 -24.13 -0.01
CA LYS A 153 -22.24 -23.29 -0.38
C LYS A 153 -23.58 -23.77 0.20
N ASN A 154 -23.73 -25.08 0.39
CA ASN A 154 -24.94 -25.71 0.93
C ASN A 154 -24.86 -25.98 2.45
N LYS A 155 -23.75 -25.64 3.11
CA LYS A 155 -23.59 -25.82 4.55
C LYS A 155 -24.23 -24.65 5.30
N THR A 156 -24.78 -24.94 6.47
CA THR A 156 -25.44 -23.96 7.35
C THR A 156 -24.55 -22.74 7.64
N ALA A 157 -23.26 -22.97 7.93
CA ALA A 157 -22.29 -21.90 8.20
C ALA A 157 -22.13 -20.89 7.05
N TYR A 158 -22.29 -21.33 5.79
CA TYR A 158 -22.25 -20.45 4.63
C TYR A 158 -23.58 -19.71 4.46
N GLN A 159 -24.68 -20.46 4.52
CA GLN A 159 -26.03 -19.95 4.28
C GLN A 159 -26.52 -18.96 5.35
N GLN A 160 -25.90 -18.92 6.53
CA GLN A 160 -26.23 -17.94 7.57
C GLN A 160 -25.75 -16.51 7.24
N LEU A 161 -24.76 -16.38 6.35
CA LEU A 161 -24.28 -15.08 5.87
C LEU A 161 -24.95 -14.71 4.53
N PRO A 162 -24.90 -13.43 4.12
CA PRO A 162 -25.13 -13.07 2.73
C PRO A 162 -24.13 -13.78 1.81
N SER A 163 -24.57 -14.29 0.66
CA SER A 163 -23.76 -15.19 -0.19
C SER A 163 -22.42 -14.59 -0.60
N GLN A 164 -22.40 -13.33 -1.03
CA GLN A 164 -21.14 -12.66 -1.41
C GLN A 164 -20.23 -12.42 -0.19
N THR A 165 -20.79 -12.10 0.97
CA THR A 165 -20.02 -11.98 2.23
C THR A 165 -19.37 -13.32 2.60
N ALA A 166 -20.11 -14.42 2.48
CA ALA A 166 -19.59 -15.77 2.70
C ALA A 166 -18.47 -16.11 1.71
N GLN A 167 -18.62 -15.77 0.43
CA GLN A 167 -17.56 -15.92 -0.58
C GLN A 167 -16.30 -15.14 -0.21
N GLN A 168 -16.42 -13.92 0.32
CA GLN A 168 -15.26 -13.14 0.75
C GLN A 168 -14.53 -13.80 1.92
N VAL A 169 -15.24 -14.43 2.86
CA VAL A 169 -14.61 -15.22 3.92
C VAL A 169 -13.78 -16.37 3.34
N LEU A 170 -14.32 -17.11 2.35
CA LEU A 170 -13.59 -18.20 1.69
C LEU A 170 -12.39 -17.67 0.88
N LYS A 171 -12.52 -16.53 0.20
CA LYS A 171 -11.41 -15.85 -0.49
C LYS A 171 -10.31 -15.42 0.47
N LEU A 172 -10.66 -14.94 1.67
CA LEU A 172 -9.69 -14.63 2.72
C LEU A 172 -8.96 -15.88 3.22
N VAL A 173 -9.64 -17.02 3.36
CA VAL A 173 -8.99 -18.30 3.71
C VAL A 173 -7.96 -18.68 2.64
N ASP A 174 -8.37 -18.73 1.36
CA ASP A 174 -7.47 -19.02 0.23
C ASP A 174 -6.28 -18.03 0.17
N HIS A 175 -6.53 -16.73 0.42
CA HIS A 175 -5.47 -15.72 0.49
C HIS A 175 -4.49 -15.93 1.65
N ASN A 176 -4.97 -16.34 2.83
CA ASN A 176 -4.10 -16.61 3.97
C ASN A 176 -3.19 -17.81 3.71
N TRP A 177 -3.72 -18.86 3.06
CA TRP A 177 -2.93 -20.02 2.66
C TRP A 177 -1.93 -19.70 1.55
N LYS A 178 -2.34 -18.92 0.52
CA LYS A 178 -1.41 -18.36 -0.49
C LYS A 178 -0.24 -17.65 0.14
N SER A 179 -0.53 -16.76 1.08
CA SER A 179 0.50 -15.98 1.79
C SER A 179 1.42 -16.87 2.60
N PHE A 180 0.88 -17.90 3.27
CA PHE A 180 1.68 -18.89 3.99
C PHE A 180 2.62 -19.67 3.05
N PHE A 181 2.13 -20.17 1.91
CA PHE A 181 2.97 -20.92 0.97
C PHE A 181 4.06 -20.05 0.35
N ARG A 182 3.75 -18.80 -0.03
CA ARG A 182 4.75 -17.83 -0.51
C ARG A 182 5.81 -17.55 0.55
N ALA A 183 5.40 -17.29 1.79
CA ALA A 183 6.33 -17.05 2.89
C ALA A 183 7.19 -18.29 3.17
N MET A 184 6.62 -19.49 3.10
CA MET A 184 7.37 -20.75 3.26
C MET A 184 8.37 -20.97 2.14
N ALA A 185 8.01 -20.68 0.88
CA ALA A 185 8.92 -20.77 -0.26
C ALA A 185 10.09 -19.79 -0.12
N GLU A 186 9.80 -18.52 0.20
CA GLU A 186 10.84 -17.52 0.43
C GLU A 186 11.72 -17.90 1.63
N TRP A 187 11.14 -18.40 2.73
CA TRP A 187 11.90 -18.85 3.90
C TRP A 187 12.83 -20.04 3.60
N LYS A 188 12.44 -20.95 2.70
CA LYS A 188 13.30 -22.07 2.28
C LYS A 188 14.55 -21.57 1.53
N CYS A 189 14.42 -20.52 0.72
CA CYS A 189 15.53 -19.94 -0.04
C CYS A 189 16.33 -18.91 0.78
N HIS A 190 15.65 -18.15 1.65
CA HIS A 190 16.16 -16.99 2.37
C HIS A 190 15.71 -17.00 3.85
N PRO A 191 16.14 -17.99 4.65
CA PRO A 191 15.73 -18.08 6.05
C PRO A 191 16.14 -16.84 6.88
N GLU A 192 17.22 -16.17 6.51
CA GLU A 192 17.76 -14.95 7.15
C GLU A 192 16.81 -13.74 7.10
N LYS A 193 15.86 -13.71 6.14
CA LYS A 193 14.85 -12.66 6.06
C LYS A 193 13.76 -12.79 7.12
N PHE A 194 13.67 -13.93 7.80
CA PHE A 194 12.63 -14.23 8.77
C PHE A 194 13.22 -14.45 10.15
N LEU A 195 12.54 -13.94 11.18
CA LEU A 195 12.91 -14.24 12.57
C LEU A 195 12.63 -15.69 12.95
N ASN A 196 11.66 -16.32 12.30
CA ASN A 196 11.20 -17.68 12.58
C ASN A 196 10.59 -18.29 11.32
N ARG A 197 10.56 -19.62 11.25
CA ARG A 197 9.84 -20.37 10.22
C ARG A 197 8.36 -19.95 10.16
N PRO A 198 7.81 -19.62 8.97
CA PRO A 198 6.40 -19.32 8.80
C PRO A 198 5.50 -20.46 9.30
N LYS A 199 4.35 -20.11 9.86
CA LYS A 199 3.41 -21.08 10.43
C LYS A 199 2.07 -21.04 9.69
N PRO A 200 1.40 -22.18 9.50
CA PRO A 200 0.13 -22.23 8.79
C PRO A 200 -0.97 -21.47 9.53
N PRO A 201 -2.02 -21.01 8.83
CA PRO A 201 -3.18 -20.36 9.44
C PRO A 201 -3.79 -21.20 10.57
N LYS A 202 -3.95 -20.57 11.73
CA LYS A 202 -4.58 -21.16 12.92
C LYS A 202 -6.09 -20.95 12.90
N TYR A 203 -6.81 -21.87 13.55
CA TYR A 203 -8.21 -21.66 13.89
C TYR A 203 -8.38 -20.45 14.82
N LYS A 204 -9.51 -19.77 14.68
CA LYS A 204 -9.98 -18.77 15.62
C LYS A 204 -10.60 -19.44 16.84
N THR A 205 -10.57 -18.76 17.98
CA THR A 205 -11.13 -19.26 19.24
C THR A 205 -12.63 -19.53 19.13
N LYS A 206 -13.15 -20.44 19.98
CA LYS A 206 -14.58 -20.81 19.98
C LYS A 206 -15.50 -19.59 20.11
N ASN A 207 -15.17 -18.66 21.00
CA ASN A 207 -15.91 -17.41 21.21
C ASN A 207 -15.31 -16.22 20.44
N GLY A 208 -14.47 -16.50 19.44
CA GLY A 208 -13.82 -15.48 18.63
C GLY A 208 -14.72 -14.89 17.55
N GLU A 209 -14.19 -13.87 16.89
CA GLU A 209 -14.83 -13.15 15.80
C GLU A 209 -13.88 -13.08 14.60
N TYR A 210 -14.43 -12.85 13.41
CA TYR A 210 -13.68 -12.67 12.18
C TYR A 210 -14.20 -11.51 11.36
N THR A 211 -13.35 -10.96 10.50
CA THR A 211 -13.66 -9.81 9.66
C THR A 211 -14.81 -10.12 8.70
N LEU A 212 -15.78 -9.20 8.63
CA LEU A 212 -16.82 -9.22 7.60
C LEU A 212 -16.41 -8.32 6.44
N ILE A 213 -16.70 -8.78 5.22
CA ILE A 213 -16.46 -8.02 4.00
C ILE A 213 -17.75 -7.99 3.18
N PHE A 214 -18.19 -6.80 2.81
CA PHE A 214 -19.31 -6.56 1.89
C PHE A 214 -18.77 -5.94 0.61
N THR A 215 -19.25 -6.41 -0.53
CA THR A 215 -18.92 -5.83 -1.84
C THR A 215 -19.77 -4.59 -2.10
N ASN A 216 -19.39 -3.81 -3.11
CA ASN A 216 -20.21 -2.71 -3.64
C ASN A 216 -21.54 -3.16 -4.27
N GLN A 217 -21.73 -4.45 -4.53
CA GLN A 217 -23.03 -5.00 -4.96
C GLN A 217 -23.99 -5.22 -3.78
N GLN A 218 -23.44 -5.31 -2.56
CA GLN A 218 -24.18 -5.59 -1.33
C GLN A 218 -24.49 -4.33 -0.52
N CYS A 219 -23.55 -3.39 -0.54
CA CYS A 219 -23.64 -2.12 0.15
C CYS A 219 -23.75 -0.98 -0.86
N HIS A 220 -24.47 0.07 -0.50
CA HIS A 220 -24.56 1.29 -1.29
C HIS A 220 -24.64 2.50 -0.37
N ILE A 221 -24.19 3.66 -0.86
CA ILE A 221 -24.29 4.93 -0.15
C ILE A 221 -25.41 5.73 -0.81
N ARG A 222 -26.35 6.23 0.00
CA ARG A 222 -27.44 7.13 -0.44
C ARG A 222 -27.64 8.18 0.64
N GLU A 223 -27.73 9.45 0.22
CA GLU A 223 -28.01 10.58 1.11
C GLU A 223 -27.06 10.66 2.34
N GLY A 224 -25.79 10.30 2.15
CA GLY A 224 -24.79 10.30 3.23
C GLY A 224 -24.89 9.12 4.22
N TYR A 225 -25.67 8.08 3.90
CA TYR A 225 -25.77 6.86 4.69
C TYR A 225 -25.33 5.64 3.90
N LEU A 226 -24.53 4.79 4.55
CA LEU A 226 -24.13 3.47 4.08
C LEU A 226 -25.19 2.43 4.47
N TYR A 227 -25.79 1.79 3.47
CA TYR A 227 -26.77 0.73 3.64
C TYR A 227 -26.13 -0.66 3.49
N PHE A 228 -26.64 -1.63 4.26
CA PHE A 228 -26.17 -3.02 4.25
C PHE A 228 -27.25 -3.96 3.67
N PRO A 229 -26.88 -5.20 3.28
CA PRO A 229 -27.86 -6.18 2.82
C PRO A 229 -28.93 -6.46 3.88
N LYS A 230 -30.21 -6.53 3.49
CA LYS A 230 -31.35 -6.75 4.40
C LYS A 230 -31.13 -7.91 5.39
N LYS A 231 -30.51 -9.01 4.93
CA LYS A 231 -30.20 -10.21 5.74
C LYS A 231 -29.29 -9.92 6.95
N THR A 232 -28.48 -8.87 6.90
CA THR A 232 -27.62 -8.48 8.03
C THR A 232 -28.40 -7.77 9.13
N SER A 233 -29.57 -7.19 8.83
CA SER A 233 -30.37 -6.41 9.79
C SER A 233 -29.55 -5.31 10.49
N LEU A 234 -28.58 -4.72 9.79
CA LEU A 234 -27.78 -3.61 10.28
C LEU A 234 -28.45 -2.29 9.89
N SER A 235 -28.53 -1.37 10.85
CA SER A 235 -28.98 0.00 10.59
C SER A 235 -27.99 0.72 9.66
N PRO A 236 -28.47 1.64 8.81
CA PRO A 236 -27.59 2.46 7.98
C PRO A 236 -26.62 3.28 8.84
N ILE A 237 -25.41 3.51 8.34
CA ILE A 237 -24.36 4.23 9.06
C ILE A 237 -24.00 5.49 8.30
N LYS A 238 -24.01 6.64 9.00
CA LYS A 238 -23.62 7.92 8.42
C LYS A 238 -22.16 7.90 7.95
N THR A 239 -21.92 8.38 6.73
CA THR A 239 -20.60 8.50 6.12
C THR A 239 -20.50 9.82 5.37
N ARG A 240 -19.28 10.34 5.21
CA ARG A 240 -19.02 11.52 4.39
C ARG A 240 -18.59 11.17 2.96
N ILE A 241 -18.47 9.89 2.64
CA ILE A 241 -18.02 9.43 1.32
C ILE A 241 -19.12 9.66 0.31
N GLN A 242 -18.75 10.29 -0.79
CA GLN A 242 -19.62 10.54 -1.95
C GLN A 242 -19.10 9.80 -3.20
N GLU A 243 -17.85 9.35 -3.14
CA GLU A 243 -17.17 8.63 -4.20
C GLU A 243 -17.69 7.19 -4.39
N PRO A 244 -17.44 6.58 -5.56
CA PRO A 244 -17.83 5.20 -5.84
C PRO A 244 -17.33 4.21 -4.79
N LEU A 245 -18.28 3.48 -4.18
CA LEU A 245 -17.99 2.45 -3.20
C LEU A 245 -17.29 1.26 -3.88
N HIS A 246 -16.20 0.79 -3.30
CA HIS A 246 -15.50 -0.41 -3.72
C HIS A 246 -15.83 -1.61 -2.81
N GLN A 247 -15.66 -1.43 -1.49
CA GLN A 247 -15.81 -2.51 -0.51
C GLN A 247 -16.03 -1.93 0.89
N VAL A 248 -16.80 -2.64 1.72
CA VAL A 248 -16.94 -2.32 3.15
C VAL A 248 -16.37 -3.46 3.97
N ARG A 249 -15.60 -3.16 5.02
CA ARG A 249 -15.10 -4.15 5.98
C ARG A 249 -15.52 -3.80 7.38
N ILE A 250 -15.85 -4.81 8.18
CA ILE A 250 -16.07 -4.68 9.62
C ILE A 250 -15.05 -5.55 10.32
N ILE A 251 -14.13 -4.91 11.04
CA ILE A 251 -13.00 -5.57 11.72
C ILE A 251 -13.26 -5.55 13.23
N PRO A 252 -13.34 -6.72 13.89
CA PRO A 252 -13.50 -6.80 15.34
C PRO A 252 -12.18 -6.48 16.06
N GLU A 253 -12.13 -5.33 16.76
CA GLU A 253 -10.97 -4.88 17.56
C GLU A 253 -11.11 -5.24 19.05
N GLY A 254 -12.23 -5.86 19.43
CA GLY A 254 -12.54 -6.33 20.78
C GLY A 254 -13.02 -5.26 21.77
N LEU A 255 -12.59 -4.00 21.62
CA LEU A 255 -13.16 -2.86 22.35
C LEU A 255 -14.25 -2.13 21.55
N TYR A 256 -14.22 -2.28 20.23
CA TYR A 256 -15.08 -1.62 19.26
C TYR A 256 -15.02 -2.43 17.95
N TYR A 257 -15.84 -2.06 16.96
CA TYR A 257 -15.70 -2.54 15.58
C TYR A 257 -15.18 -1.42 14.70
N LEU A 258 -14.16 -1.70 13.91
CA LEU A 258 -13.66 -0.77 12.90
C LEU A 258 -14.41 -1.01 11.59
N LEU A 259 -15.24 -0.04 11.20
CA LEU A 259 -15.84 0.01 9.88
C LEU A 259 -14.88 0.68 8.91
N GLU A 260 -14.43 -0.05 7.90
CA GLU A 260 -13.65 0.47 6.79
C GLU A 260 -14.52 0.60 5.55
N ILE A 261 -14.72 1.82 5.05
CA ILE A 261 -15.40 2.09 3.79
C ILE A 261 -14.31 2.38 2.75
N ILE A 262 -14.12 1.43 1.84
CA ILE A 262 -13.12 1.52 0.76
C ILE A 262 -13.83 2.06 -0.47
N TYR A 263 -13.31 3.14 -1.03
CA TYR A 263 -13.89 3.85 -2.17
C TYR A 263 -12.80 4.24 -3.17
N GLU A 264 -13.21 4.52 -4.40
CA GLU A 264 -12.33 4.91 -5.50
C GLU A 264 -12.36 6.42 -5.68
N LYS A 265 -11.22 7.08 -5.56
CA LYS A 265 -11.07 8.52 -5.72
C LYS A 265 -10.19 8.81 -6.93
N GLN A 266 -10.66 9.67 -7.82
CA GLN A 266 -9.87 10.13 -8.96
C GLN A 266 -8.73 11.03 -8.48
N GLN A 267 -7.55 10.83 -9.07
CA GLN A 267 -6.43 11.76 -8.95
C GLN A 267 -6.72 13.00 -9.81
N VAL A 268 -6.41 14.18 -9.28
CA VAL A 268 -6.55 15.47 -9.97
C VAL A 268 -5.17 16.09 -10.05
N ASP A 269 -4.51 16.03 -11.20
CA ASP A 269 -3.20 16.66 -11.38
C ASP A 269 -3.38 18.18 -11.43
N LEU A 270 -2.84 18.90 -10.43
CA LEU A 270 -2.92 20.36 -10.35
C LEU A 270 -1.89 21.06 -11.23
N GLY A 271 -1.02 20.31 -11.95
CA GLY A 271 -0.02 20.89 -12.85
C GLY A 271 1.13 21.60 -12.13
N LEU A 272 1.40 21.23 -10.87
CA LEU A 272 2.46 21.82 -10.06
C LEU A 272 3.85 21.60 -10.68
N ASN A 273 4.77 22.54 -10.46
CA ASN A 273 6.10 22.50 -11.08
C ASN A 273 6.97 21.35 -10.54
N LYS A 274 7.17 20.32 -11.37
CA LYS A 274 7.98 19.13 -11.01
C LYS A 274 9.47 19.43 -10.80
N GLY A 275 9.98 20.54 -11.34
CA GLY A 275 11.34 21.03 -11.11
C GLY A 275 11.51 21.71 -9.74
N ARG A 276 10.41 22.14 -9.10
CA ARG A 276 10.41 22.62 -7.72
C ARG A 276 10.21 21.44 -6.78
N ILE A 277 11.20 21.21 -5.93
CA ILE A 277 11.35 20.01 -5.11
C ILE A 277 11.37 20.39 -3.62
N VAL A 278 10.63 19.63 -2.82
CA VAL A 278 10.71 19.64 -1.35
C VAL A 278 11.38 18.36 -0.86
N GLY A 279 12.43 18.52 -0.07
CA GLY A 279 13.06 17.46 0.70
C GLY A 279 12.45 17.37 2.10
N ILE A 280 12.15 16.14 2.54
CA ILE A 280 11.56 15.83 3.83
C ILE A 280 12.50 14.90 4.59
N ASP A 281 13.07 15.39 5.67
CA ASP A 281 13.73 14.58 6.69
C ASP A 281 12.77 14.29 7.84
N ILE A 282 12.71 13.03 8.30
CA ILE A 282 11.78 12.59 9.34
C ILE A 282 12.55 12.20 10.60
N GLY A 283 12.34 12.97 11.68
CA GLY A 283 13.06 12.79 12.93
C GLY A 283 12.17 12.58 14.16
N LEU A 284 12.78 12.62 15.34
CA LEU A 284 12.05 12.56 16.63
C LEU A 284 11.73 13.92 17.22
N ASN A 285 12.73 14.81 17.26
CA ASN A 285 12.62 16.12 17.91
C ASN A 285 11.87 17.08 16.99
N ASN A 286 12.35 17.17 15.74
CA ASN A 286 11.60 17.67 14.60
C ASN A 286 11.00 16.44 13.93
N ILE A 287 9.67 16.30 13.94
CA ILE A 287 9.02 15.13 13.35
C ILE A 287 9.18 15.16 11.83
N VAL A 288 9.23 16.37 11.27
CA VAL A 288 9.47 16.66 9.87
C VAL A 288 10.33 17.92 9.79
N THR A 289 11.35 17.88 8.94
CA THR A 289 12.12 19.04 8.48
C THR A 289 11.93 19.14 6.97
N LEU A 290 11.45 20.29 6.51
CA LEU A 290 11.21 20.62 5.11
C LEU A 290 12.33 21.54 4.62
N VAL A 291 12.97 21.12 3.55
CA VAL A 291 13.93 21.90 2.77
C VAL A 291 13.49 21.94 1.32
N ASN A 292 14.02 22.85 0.52
CA ASN A 292 13.60 23.00 -0.88
C ASN A 292 14.74 23.50 -1.75
N ASN A 293 14.63 23.27 -3.06
CA ASN A 293 15.58 23.80 -4.04
C ASN A 293 15.23 25.20 -4.57
N ALA A 294 14.16 25.81 -4.05
CA ALA A 294 13.60 27.06 -4.55
C ALA A 294 14.00 28.30 -3.73
N GLY A 295 14.96 28.17 -2.81
CA GLY A 295 15.45 29.29 -2.00
C GLY A 295 14.51 29.74 -0.86
N LEU A 296 13.43 29.00 -0.57
CA LEU A 296 12.55 29.35 0.56
C LEU A 296 13.19 28.92 1.88
N GLN A 297 12.88 29.66 2.95
CA GLN A 297 13.34 29.31 4.30
C GLN A 297 12.89 27.89 4.70
N PRO A 298 13.80 27.04 5.22
CA PRO A 298 13.44 25.73 5.73
C PRO A 298 12.39 25.80 6.83
N ALA A 299 11.51 24.81 6.87
CA ALA A 299 10.42 24.74 7.83
C ALA A 299 10.51 23.46 8.66
N ILE A 300 10.24 23.56 9.97
CA ILE A 300 10.22 22.40 10.87
C ILE A 300 8.86 22.21 11.50
N ILE A 301 8.44 20.96 11.63
CA ILE A 301 7.29 20.58 12.45
C ILE A 301 7.84 19.93 13.72
N LYS A 302 7.57 20.55 14.88
CA LYS A 302 8.06 20.02 16.16
C LYS A 302 7.35 18.71 16.54
N GLY A 303 8.13 17.72 16.95
CA GLY A 303 7.65 16.41 17.45
C GLY A 303 7.22 16.40 18.92
N GLY A 304 7.35 17.53 19.64
CA GLY A 304 7.11 17.64 21.08
C GLY A 304 5.75 17.09 21.53
N VAL A 305 4.68 17.38 20.79
CA VAL A 305 3.33 16.85 21.08
C VAL A 305 3.31 15.32 20.98
N VAL A 306 3.84 14.76 19.88
CA VAL A 306 3.85 13.32 19.64
C VAL A 306 4.72 12.60 20.69
N LYS A 307 5.86 13.21 21.06
CA LYS A 307 6.75 12.75 22.13
C LYS A 307 6.05 12.73 23.49
N SER A 308 5.32 13.80 23.83
CA SER A 308 4.57 13.89 25.10
C SER A 308 3.48 12.81 25.20
N VAL A 309 2.75 12.56 24.11
CA VAL A 309 1.72 11.51 24.04
C VAL A 309 2.35 10.13 24.26
N ASN A 310 3.49 9.85 23.60
CA ASN A 310 4.22 8.60 23.80
C ASN A 310 4.77 8.47 25.22
N GLN A 311 5.32 9.53 25.81
CA GLN A 311 5.84 9.52 27.17
C GLN A 311 4.74 9.23 28.19
N PHE A 312 3.59 9.91 28.07
CA PHE A 312 2.43 9.65 28.91
C PHE A 312 1.96 8.20 28.78
N TYR A 313 1.84 7.70 27.55
CA TYR A 313 1.49 6.32 27.27
C TYR A 313 2.47 5.35 27.95
N ASN A 314 3.78 5.55 27.80
CA ASN A 314 4.80 4.68 28.39
C ASN A 314 4.76 4.67 29.92
N LYS A 315 4.54 5.83 30.55
CA LYS A 315 4.36 5.91 32.01
C LYS A 315 3.13 5.12 32.46
N ARG A 316 2.00 5.30 31.78
CA ARG A 316 0.72 4.68 32.17
C ARG A 316 0.68 3.19 31.87
N ILE A 317 1.22 2.74 30.72
CA ILE A 317 1.25 1.33 30.35
C ILE A 317 2.14 0.53 31.32
N ALA A 318 3.29 1.09 31.74
CA ALA A 318 4.17 0.46 32.71
C ALA A 318 3.48 0.28 34.08
N HIS A 319 2.81 1.35 34.56
CA HIS A 319 2.03 1.31 35.80
C HIS A 319 0.95 0.22 35.80
N TYR A 320 0.12 0.19 34.74
CA TYR A 320 -0.96 -0.78 34.64
C TYR A 320 -0.47 -2.22 34.40
N ARG A 321 0.62 -2.41 33.66
CA ARG A 321 1.25 -3.72 33.50
C ARG A 321 1.80 -4.24 34.83
N SER A 322 2.50 -3.41 35.60
CA SER A 322 2.98 -3.79 36.93
C SER A 322 1.84 -4.25 37.85
N LYS A 323 0.72 -3.52 37.89
CA LYS A 323 -0.47 -3.93 38.66
C LYS A 323 -1.04 -5.26 38.18
N LYS A 324 -1.20 -5.43 36.86
CA LYS A 324 -1.70 -6.66 36.22
C LYS A 324 -0.83 -7.87 36.57
N ASP A 325 0.49 -7.71 36.50
CA ASP A 325 1.45 -8.78 36.74
C ASP A 325 1.48 -9.17 38.22
N LYS A 326 1.37 -8.21 39.15
CA LYS A 326 1.17 -8.49 40.59
C LYS A 326 -0.11 -9.27 40.87
N GLN A 327 -1.16 -9.03 40.09
CA GLN A 327 -2.43 -9.77 40.16
C GLN A 327 -2.40 -11.10 39.39
N LYS A 328 -1.27 -11.46 38.78
CA LYS A 328 -1.09 -12.68 37.96
C LYS A 328 -2.10 -12.81 36.82
N ILE A 329 -2.61 -11.70 36.28
CA ILE A 329 -3.56 -11.73 35.16
C ILE A 329 -2.80 -11.98 33.85
N PRO A 330 -3.04 -13.12 33.15
CA PRO A 330 -2.21 -13.54 32.03
C PRO A 330 -2.54 -12.82 30.71
N PHE A 331 -3.71 -12.18 30.61
CA PHE A 331 -4.20 -11.53 29.40
C PHE A 331 -4.19 -10.00 29.50
N GLU A 332 -4.20 -9.30 28.36
CA GLU A 332 -4.34 -7.85 28.34
C GLU A 332 -5.73 -7.39 28.80
N THR A 333 -5.77 -6.49 29.78
CA THR A 333 -7.01 -5.93 30.32
C THR A 333 -7.64 -4.91 29.36
N LYS A 334 -8.96 -4.70 29.46
CA LYS A 334 -9.66 -3.67 28.70
C LYS A 334 -9.07 -2.27 28.92
N GLN A 335 -8.57 -1.99 30.12
CA GLN A 335 -7.92 -0.72 30.45
C GLN A 335 -6.62 -0.51 29.65
N LEU A 336 -5.77 -1.53 29.55
CA LEU A 336 -4.54 -1.48 28.74
C LEU A 336 -4.88 -1.26 27.27
N LYS A 337 -5.85 -2.01 26.74
CA LYS A 337 -6.31 -1.87 25.35
C LYS A 337 -6.83 -0.45 25.05
N ARG A 338 -7.64 0.13 25.94
CA ARG A 338 -8.16 1.51 25.80
C ARG A 338 -7.04 2.54 25.80
N LEU A 339 -6.02 2.35 26.64
CA LEU A 339 -4.86 3.23 26.69
C LEU A 339 -4.08 3.21 25.37
N THR A 340 -3.84 2.02 24.82
CA THR A 340 -3.20 1.84 23.51
C THR A 340 -4.03 2.45 22.37
N GLN A 341 -5.34 2.20 22.35
CA GLN A 341 -6.26 2.77 21.38
C GLN A 341 -6.23 4.31 21.41
N LYS A 342 -6.34 4.92 22.59
CA LYS A 342 -6.30 6.38 22.75
C LYS A 342 -5.00 6.96 22.19
N ARG A 343 -3.86 6.34 22.51
CA ARG A 343 -2.55 6.75 21.99
C ARG A 343 -2.48 6.63 20.47
N ASN A 344 -2.95 5.52 19.90
CA ASN A 344 -2.93 5.30 18.45
C ASN A 344 -3.84 6.31 17.71
N ASN A 345 -5.04 6.58 18.22
CA ASN A 345 -5.96 7.57 17.66
C ASN A 345 -5.34 8.98 17.65
N LEU A 346 -4.70 9.39 18.75
CA LEU A 346 -4.03 10.69 18.84
C LEU A 346 -2.87 10.84 17.85
N ILE A 347 -2.03 9.82 17.72
CA ILE A 347 -0.91 9.83 16.77
C ILE A 347 -1.43 9.85 15.33
N LYS A 348 -2.46 9.05 15.03
CA LYS A 348 -3.09 9.01 13.72
C LYS A 348 -3.65 10.38 13.32
N ASP A 349 -4.41 11.03 14.21
CA ASP A 349 -4.94 12.39 13.99
C ASP A 349 -3.82 13.39 13.70
N LYS A 350 -2.76 13.39 14.53
CA LYS A 350 -1.63 14.29 14.34
C LYS A 350 -0.91 14.04 13.02
N PHE A 351 -0.68 12.79 12.64
CA PHE A 351 0.00 12.48 11.38
C PHE A 351 -0.85 12.85 10.15
N HIS A 352 -2.18 12.72 10.23
CA HIS A 352 -3.06 13.24 9.18
C HIS A 352 -3.01 14.76 9.09
N LYS A 353 -2.94 15.49 10.21
CA LYS A 353 -2.81 16.96 10.20
C LYS A 353 -1.45 17.39 9.64
N ILE A 354 -0.36 16.78 10.09
CA ILE A 354 1.01 17.03 9.61
C ILE A 354 1.09 16.82 8.10
N SER A 355 0.68 15.64 7.61
CA SER A 355 0.69 15.37 6.17
C SER A 355 -0.18 16.34 5.38
N ARG A 356 -1.33 16.80 5.91
CA ARG A 356 -2.15 17.82 5.24
C ARG A 356 -1.42 19.16 5.15
N SER A 357 -0.79 19.61 6.24
CA SER A 357 -0.03 20.86 6.25
C SER A 357 1.15 20.83 5.27
N ILE A 358 1.83 19.69 5.13
CA ILE A 358 2.90 19.52 4.13
C ILE A 358 2.35 19.66 2.71
N ILE A 359 1.24 18.99 2.40
CA ILE A 359 0.63 19.09 1.06
C ILE A 359 0.16 20.51 0.77
N ASN A 360 -0.44 21.19 1.75
CA ASN A 360 -0.83 22.59 1.58
C ASN A 360 0.38 23.50 1.33
N TYR A 361 1.49 23.31 2.06
CA TYR A 361 2.75 24.02 1.83
C TYR A 361 3.27 23.77 0.41
N CYS A 362 3.19 22.53 -0.10
CA CYS A 362 3.57 22.22 -1.47
C CYS A 362 2.70 22.94 -2.50
N MET A 363 1.39 23.00 -2.29
CA MET A 363 0.46 23.70 -3.18
C MET A 363 0.69 25.22 -3.18
N GLU A 364 0.88 25.81 -2.00
CA GLU A 364 1.08 27.26 -1.82
C GLU A 364 2.35 27.77 -2.51
N HIS A 365 3.38 26.94 -2.61
CA HIS A 365 4.69 27.32 -3.15
C HIS A 365 5.05 26.62 -4.47
N ASP A 366 4.05 26.02 -5.14
CA ASP A 366 4.19 25.37 -6.44
C ASP A 366 5.26 24.28 -6.48
N PHE A 367 5.23 23.36 -5.50
CA PHE A 367 6.14 22.21 -5.44
C PHE A 367 5.49 20.96 -6.02
N GLY A 368 5.96 20.51 -7.19
CA GLY A 368 5.46 19.31 -7.86
C GLY A 368 6.17 18.01 -7.49
N SER A 369 7.26 18.06 -6.73
CA SER A 369 8.07 16.89 -6.37
C SER A 369 8.42 16.87 -4.87
N ILE A 370 8.25 15.72 -4.22
CA ILE A 370 8.63 15.47 -2.82
C ILE A 370 9.65 14.33 -2.76
N ILE A 371 10.73 14.56 -2.03
CA ILE A 371 11.78 13.58 -1.73
C ILE A 371 11.79 13.33 -0.23
N ILE A 372 11.62 12.06 0.18
CA ILE A 372 11.56 11.69 1.60
C ILE A 372 12.76 10.82 1.97
N GLY A 373 13.53 11.25 2.97
CA GLY A 373 14.55 10.43 3.60
C GLY A 373 13.90 9.35 4.48
N TYR A 374 14.20 8.08 4.19
CA TYR A 374 13.78 6.96 5.02
C TYR A 374 14.65 5.73 4.80
N ASN A 375 15.30 5.28 5.87
CA ASN A 375 16.06 4.04 5.88
C ASN A 375 15.19 2.83 6.27
N PRO A 376 15.01 1.82 5.40
CA PRO A 376 14.39 0.56 5.79
C PRO A 376 15.10 -0.03 7.01
N LEU A 377 14.32 -0.56 7.96
CA LEU A 377 14.83 -1.21 9.17
C LEU A 377 15.66 -0.32 10.12
N TRP A 378 15.73 1.00 9.92
CA TRP A 378 16.42 1.95 10.81
C TRP A 378 16.01 1.89 12.30
N LYS A 379 14.89 1.23 12.61
CA LYS A 379 14.42 0.96 13.97
C LYS A 379 15.06 -0.25 14.64
N GLN A 380 15.72 -1.11 13.88
CA GLN A 380 16.33 -2.34 14.39
C GLN A 380 17.74 -2.04 14.91
N LYS A 381 18.09 -2.65 16.05
CA LYS A 381 19.44 -2.61 16.65
C LYS A 381 20.04 -1.19 16.81
N ILE A 382 19.20 -0.19 17.08
CA ILE A 382 19.64 1.20 17.25
C ILE A 382 20.52 1.36 18.51
N LYS A 383 21.74 1.85 18.31
CA LYS A 383 22.67 2.25 19.39
C LYS A 383 22.39 3.69 19.85
N LEU A 384 21.21 3.92 20.45
CA LEU A 384 20.87 5.19 21.13
C LEU A 384 20.62 4.94 22.63
N GLY A 385 20.63 6.01 23.43
CA GLY A 385 20.29 5.91 24.86
C GLY A 385 18.88 5.34 25.07
N LYS A 386 18.71 4.48 26.10
CA LYS A 386 17.49 3.66 26.36
C LYS A 386 16.17 4.42 26.16
N LYS A 387 16.04 5.63 26.73
CA LYS A 387 14.83 6.47 26.62
C LYS A 387 14.55 6.93 25.18
N THR A 388 15.58 7.34 24.45
CA THR A 388 15.49 7.79 23.06
C THR A 388 15.08 6.64 22.15
N THR A 389 15.70 5.47 22.32
CA THR A 389 15.40 4.27 21.53
C THR A 389 13.94 3.86 21.69
N GLN A 390 13.41 3.86 22.92
CA GLN A 390 12.00 3.55 23.18
C GLN A 390 11.06 4.51 22.45
N GLN A 391 11.34 5.82 22.47
CA GLN A 391 10.52 6.82 21.78
C GLN A 391 10.59 6.66 20.25
N PHE A 392 11.78 6.42 19.70
CA PHE A 392 12.01 6.24 18.27
C PHE A 392 11.25 5.03 17.71
N VAL A 393 11.48 3.87 18.34
CA VAL A 393 10.96 2.58 17.85
C VAL A 393 9.42 2.59 17.87
N GLN A 394 8.82 3.21 18.89
CA GLN A 394 7.37 3.23 19.05
C GLN A 394 6.65 4.16 18.07
N LEU A 395 7.30 5.18 17.48
CA LEU A 395 6.63 6.11 16.57
C LEU A 395 6.42 5.50 15.18
N PRO A 396 5.19 5.46 14.63
CA PRO A 396 4.93 4.79 13.36
C PRO A 396 5.28 5.66 12.13
N PHE A 397 6.55 6.03 11.92
CA PHE A 397 6.99 6.90 10.80
C PHE A 397 6.48 6.48 9.42
N ARG A 398 6.43 5.17 9.12
CA ARG A 398 5.86 4.66 7.86
C ARG A 398 4.41 5.10 7.63
N MET A 399 3.63 5.29 8.69
CA MET A 399 2.26 5.80 8.60
C MET A 399 2.24 7.26 8.16
N LEU A 400 3.18 8.08 8.65
CA LEU A 400 3.31 9.48 8.23
C LEU A 400 3.72 9.57 6.76
N ILE A 401 4.74 8.80 6.35
CA ILE A 401 5.20 8.72 4.95
C ILE A 401 4.03 8.33 4.05
N HIS A 402 3.31 7.26 4.39
CA HIS A 402 2.14 6.83 3.63
C HIS A 402 1.09 7.94 3.51
N TYR A 403 0.83 8.69 4.58
CA TYR A 403 -0.12 9.81 4.56
C TYR A 403 0.32 11.01 3.73
N ILE A 404 1.62 11.25 3.62
CA ILE A 404 2.17 12.25 2.71
C ILE A 404 2.01 11.73 1.28
N SER A 405 2.48 10.52 0.99
CA SER A 405 2.47 9.92 -0.35
C SER A 405 1.08 9.88 -0.98
N TYR A 406 0.08 9.30 -0.31
CA TYR A 406 -1.25 9.17 -0.94
C TYR A 406 -1.90 10.54 -1.18
N LYS A 407 -1.65 11.53 -0.32
CA LYS A 407 -2.24 12.87 -0.48
C LYS A 407 -1.55 13.68 -1.56
N ALA A 408 -0.24 13.50 -1.72
CA ALA A 408 0.54 14.07 -2.81
C ALA A 408 0.08 13.49 -4.15
N GLU A 409 -0.02 12.16 -4.23
CA GLU A 409 -0.47 11.45 -5.44
C GLU A 409 -1.89 11.85 -5.86
N LEU A 410 -2.80 12.11 -4.91
CA LEU A 410 -4.13 12.62 -5.21
C LEU A 410 -4.15 13.93 -6.00
N ILE A 411 -3.10 14.75 -5.87
CA ILE A 411 -3.02 16.07 -6.49
C ILE A 411 -1.92 16.18 -7.56
N GLY A 412 -1.37 15.05 -8.00
CA GLY A 412 -0.32 15.02 -9.04
C GLY A 412 1.10 15.30 -8.56
N ILE A 413 1.36 15.43 -7.25
CA ILE A 413 2.72 15.58 -6.73
C ILE A 413 3.45 14.25 -6.75
N GLU A 414 4.63 14.22 -7.37
CA GLU A 414 5.49 13.04 -7.40
C GLU A 414 6.17 12.84 -6.05
N VAL A 415 6.12 11.62 -5.50
CA VAL A 415 6.81 11.29 -4.24
C VAL A 415 7.82 10.18 -4.44
N ARG A 416 9.07 10.46 -4.07
CA ARG A 416 10.17 9.49 -4.09
C ARG A 416 10.75 9.31 -2.69
N ILE A 417 11.04 8.06 -2.32
CA ILE A 417 11.61 7.70 -1.02
C ILE A 417 13.05 7.25 -1.25
N TYR A 418 14.00 7.82 -0.51
CA TYR A 418 15.42 7.53 -0.64
C TYR A 418 16.07 7.14 0.68
N GLU A 419 17.15 6.38 0.56
CA GLU A 419 18.03 5.96 1.66
C GLU A 419 18.89 7.15 2.12
N GLU A 420 18.92 7.41 3.43
CA GLU A 420 19.52 8.59 4.09
C GLU A 420 20.87 8.29 4.78
N SER A 421 21.55 7.20 4.45
CA SER A 421 22.91 6.92 4.93
C SER A 421 23.85 8.08 4.59
N TYR A 422 24.65 8.47 5.58
CA TYR A 422 25.66 9.54 5.53
C TYR A 422 25.12 10.97 5.34
N THR A 423 23.81 11.18 5.14
CA THR A 423 23.23 12.52 4.91
C THR A 423 23.36 13.44 6.12
N SER A 424 23.38 12.88 7.33
CA SER A 424 23.49 13.62 8.60
C SER A 424 24.93 13.91 9.05
N ILE A 425 25.93 13.38 8.34
CA ILE A 425 27.36 13.53 8.69
C ILE A 425 28.07 14.37 7.63
N CYS A 426 27.76 14.19 6.35
CA CYS A 426 28.36 14.98 5.29
C CYS A 426 27.88 16.43 5.34
N SER A 427 28.75 17.36 5.00
CA SER A 427 28.41 18.77 4.95
C SER A 427 27.72 19.14 3.64
N PHE A 428 26.51 19.68 3.73
CA PHE A 428 25.81 20.25 2.58
C PHE A 428 26.56 21.50 2.05
N LEU A 429 26.95 22.39 2.97
CA LEU A 429 27.58 23.67 2.64
C LEU A 429 28.96 23.49 1.99
N ASP A 430 29.70 22.44 2.37
CA ASP A 430 31.01 22.15 1.76
C ASP A 430 30.89 21.30 0.47
N GLN A 431 29.66 21.10 -0.02
CA GLN A 431 29.34 20.26 -1.18
C GLN A 431 29.96 18.86 -1.12
N GLU A 432 30.11 18.32 0.10
CA GLU A 432 30.78 17.04 0.31
C GLU A 432 30.01 15.89 -0.38
N PRO A 433 30.69 14.94 -1.06
CA PRO A 433 30.05 13.76 -1.62
C PRO A 433 29.36 12.94 -0.53
N ILE A 434 28.14 12.46 -0.76
CA ILE A 434 27.34 11.81 0.30
C ILE A 434 27.69 10.32 0.38
N GLN A 435 28.83 10.04 0.99
CA GLN A 435 29.38 8.70 1.14
C GLN A 435 30.20 8.59 2.44
N LYS A 436 30.73 7.41 2.71
CA LYS A 436 31.67 7.23 3.81
C LYS A 436 33.00 7.87 3.46
N HIS A 437 33.47 8.77 4.33
CA HIS A 437 34.81 9.37 4.22
C HIS A 437 35.70 8.94 5.38
N SER A 438 37.01 8.98 5.15
CA SER A 438 38.01 8.81 6.22
C SER A 438 38.05 10.03 7.13
N ARG A 439 37.92 11.23 6.54
CA ARG A 439 37.80 12.52 7.22
C ARG A 439 36.67 13.31 6.59
N TYR A 440 35.75 13.81 7.42
CA TYR A 440 34.63 14.63 6.97
C TYR A 440 35.00 16.12 6.99
N SER A 441 34.49 16.89 6.03
CA SER A 441 34.74 18.33 5.93
C SER A 441 34.04 19.12 7.05
N GLY A 442 32.80 18.71 7.37
CA GLY A 442 32.02 19.27 8.46
C GLY A 442 31.89 18.33 9.65
N ARG A 443 31.28 18.83 10.73
CA ARG A 443 30.98 18.03 11.92
C ARG A 443 29.70 18.47 12.60
N ARG A 444 29.00 17.50 13.19
CA ARG A 444 27.87 17.76 14.08
C ARG A 444 28.39 18.17 15.47
N ILE A 445 28.11 19.41 15.88
CA ILE A 445 28.48 19.94 17.20
C ILE A 445 27.50 19.47 18.27
N SER A 446 26.20 19.50 17.95
CA SER A 446 25.14 19.11 18.87
C SER A 446 23.94 18.49 18.16
N ARG A 447 22.94 18.07 18.91
CA ARG A 447 21.75 17.40 18.37
C ARG A 447 20.91 18.29 17.44
N GLY A 448 21.18 19.60 17.36
CA GLY A 448 20.52 20.52 16.42
C GLY A 448 21.48 21.38 15.59
N LEU A 449 22.80 21.24 15.77
CA LEU A 449 23.78 22.15 15.18
C LEU A 449 24.87 21.38 14.45
N PHE A 450 25.11 21.76 13.20
CA PHE A 450 26.17 21.27 12.34
C PHE A 450 27.08 22.43 11.95
N GLN A 451 28.39 22.17 11.89
CA GLN A 451 29.41 23.13 11.52
C GLN A 451 30.08 22.65 10.23
N SER A 452 30.11 23.51 9.20
CA SER A 452 30.87 23.28 7.96
C SER A 452 32.37 23.50 8.18
N GLN A 453 33.18 23.21 7.16
CA GLN A 453 34.64 23.34 7.22
C GLN A 453 35.09 24.78 7.50
N ASN A 454 34.40 25.78 6.92
CA ASN A 454 34.69 27.19 7.13
C ASN A 454 34.11 27.77 8.44
N GLY A 455 33.54 26.92 9.31
CA GLY A 455 33.00 27.32 10.61
C GLY A 455 31.53 27.76 10.60
N THR A 456 30.90 27.85 9.43
CA THR A 456 29.49 28.24 9.29
C THR A 456 28.57 27.23 10.00
N LEU A 457 27.58 27.75 10.73
CA LEU A 457 26.65 26.94 11.49
C LEU A 457 25.33 26.78 10.74
N ILE A 458 24.82 25.55 10.67
CA ILE A 458 23.53 25.22 10.07
C ILE A 458 22.76 24.27 10.99
N ASN A 459 21.44 24.30 10.93
CA ASN A 459 20.65 23.31 11.63
C ASN A 459 20.96 21.89 11.10
N ALA A 460 21.23 20.94 12.01
CA ALA A 460 21.66 19.60 11.64
C ALA A 460 20.61 18.82 10.83
N ASP A 461 19.32 19.00 11.12
CA ASP A 461 18.23 18.34 10.39
C ASP A 461 18.01 19.00 9.02
N VAL A 462 18.26 20.32 8.91
CA VAL A 462 18.25 21.05 7.62
C VAL A 462 19.39 20.59 6.72
N ASN A 463 20.62 20.45 7.27
CA ASN A 463 21.76 19.89 6.54
C ASN A 463 21.45 18.48 6.01
N ALA A 464 20.87 17.61 6.85
CA ALA A 464 20.44 16.29 6.44
C ALA A 464 19.39 16.33 5.33
N GLY A 465 18.38 17.20 5.47
CA GLY A 465 17.34 17.43 4.47
C GLY A 465 17.90 17.83 3.11
N TYR A 466 18.81 18.81 3.06
CA TYR A 466 19.41 19.24 1.79
C TYR A 466 20.28 18.15 1.16
N ASN A 467 21.02 17.39 1.97
CA ASN A 467 21.77 16.24 1.48
C ASN A 467 20.85 15.14 0.92
N ILE A 468 19.64 14.94 1.47
CA ILE A 468 18.66 14.00 0.89
C ILE A 468 18.29 14.43 -0.54
N ILE A 469 18.04 15.72 -0.78
CA ILE A 469 17.77 16.23 -2.14
C ILE A 469 18.98 16.00 -3.05
N ARG A 470 20.20 16.40 -2.62
CA ARG A 470 21.43 16.21 -3.42
C ARG A 470 21.70 14.75 -3.77
N LYS A 471 21.46 13.83 -2.83
CA LYS A 471 21.66 12.40 -3.04
C LYS A 471 20.64 11.83 -4.03
N ALA A 472 19.39 12.28 -3.94
CA ALA A 472 18.31 11.83 -4.81
C ALA A 472 18.42 12.41 -6.23
N LEU A 473 18.84 13.66 -6.33
CA LEU A 473 18.95 14.44 -7.56
C LEU A 473 20.25 15.27 -7.54
N PRO A 474 21.38 14.68 -7.95
CA PRO A 474 22.67 15.39 -7.99
C PRO A 474 22.63 16.66 -8.84
N ASN A 475 21.81 16.65 -9.90
CA ASN A 475 21.62 17.76 -10.84
C ASN A 475 20.33 18.55 -10.59
N ALA A 476 19.81 18.56 -9.35
CA ALA A 476 18.62 19.36 -9.03
C ALA A 476 18.88 20.84 -9.35
N PRO A 477 17.90 21.56 -9.93
CA PRO A 477 18.06 22.99 -10.19
C PRO A 477 17.95 23.75 -8.87
N TRP A 478 19.08 24.15 -8.31
CA TRP A 478 19.15 24.97 -7.11
C TRP A 478 19.10 26.45 -7.50
N VAL A 479 18.32 27.26 -6.78
CA VAL A 479 18.42 28.72 -6.88
C VAL A 479 19.72 29.18 -6.22
N ASP A 480 20.39 30.17 -6.81
CA ASP A 480 21.60 30.76 -6.26
C ASP A 480 21.36 31.33 -4.84
N GLY A 481 22.35 31.17 -3.95
CA GLY A 481 22.29 31.72 -2.59
C GLY A 481 21.59 30.86 -1.53
N ILE A 482 21.18 29.62 -1.84
CA ILE A 482 20.60 28.67 -0.86
C ILE A 482 21.53 28.41 0.34
N GLU A 483 22.83 28.55 0.14
CA GLU A 483 23.87 28.45 1.16
C GLU A 483 23.63 29.43 2.34
N GLY A 484 22.98 30.58 2.10
CA GLY A 484 22.64 31.59 3.12
C GLY A 484 21.29 31.39 3.81
N VAL A 485 20.41 30.52 3.31
CA VAL A 485 18.99 30.43 3.72
C VAL A 485 18.78 29.47 4.93
N GLY A 486 19.85 28.82 5.41
CA GLY A 486 19.77 27.66 6.32
C GLY A 486 19.94 27.90 7.82
N PHE A 487 20.21 29.12 8.30
CA PHE A 487 20.65 29.32 9.69
C PHE A 487 19.59 28.99 10.74
N HIS A 488 18.32 29.32 10.47
CA HIS A 488 17.23 29.16 11.43
C HIS A 488 15.95 28.71 10.71
N PRO A 489 15.54 27.44 10.82
CA PRO A 489 14.25 27.01 10.28
C PRO A 489 13.10 27.62 11.10
N TYR A 490 12.02 28.02 10.44
CA TYR A 490 10.82 28.47 11.14
C TYR A 490 9.92 27.29 11.51
N CYS A 491 9.07 27.44 12.53
CA CYS A 491 8.15 26.39 12.94
C CYS A 491 6.86 26.44 12.10
N LEU A 492 6.64 25.45 11.24
CA LEU A 492 5.39 25.30 10.52
C LEU A 492 4.31 24.84 11.52
N THR A 493 3.33 25.71 11.77
CA THR A 493 2.19 25.40 12.63
C THR A 493 1.01 24.91 11.79
N PHE A 494 0.10 24.17 12.40
CA PHE A 494 -1.12 23.76 11.72
C PHE A 494 -1.96 25.02 11.48
N SER A 495 -2.03 25.51 10.23
CA SER A 495 -3.09 26.46 9.87
C SER A 495 -4.43 25.78 10.15
N LYS A 496 -5.38 26.51 10.76
CA LYS A 496 -6.79 26.09 10.75
C LYS A 496 -7.15 26.00 9.28
N GLY A 497 -7.24 24.77 8.75
CA GLY A 497 -7.30 24.54 7.32
C GLY A 497 -8.35 25.42 6.67
N VAL A 498 -7.96 26.08 5.58
CA VAL A 498 -8.90 26.51 4.56
C VAL A 498 -9.74 25.27 4.24
N ARG A 499 -11.06 25.37 4.46
CA ARG A 499 -11.97 24.36 3.97
C ARG A 499 -11.74 24.33 2.46
N MET A 500 -11.33 23.18 1.94
CA MET A 500 -11.48 22.92 0.50
C MET A 500 -12.99 22.85 0.29
N THR A 501 -13.61 24.01 0.08
CA THR A 501 -14.92 24.16 -0.51
C THR A 501 -14.73 24.00 -1.99
N GLU A 502 -15.19 22.87 -2.52
CA GLU A 502 -16.16 22.78 -3.61
C GLU A 502 -16.54 21.31 -3.80
#